data_AF-A0A834WEV3-F1
#
_entry.id   AF-A0A834WEV3-F1
#
_cell.length_a   1.000
_cell.length_b   1.000
_cell.length_c   1.000
_cell.angle_alpha   90.00
_cell.angle_beta   90.00
_cell.angle_gamma   90.00
#
_symmetry.space_group_name_H-M   'P 1'
#
loop_
_entity.id
_entity.type
_entity.pdbx_description
1 polymer ?
#
loop_
_entity_poly.entity_id
_entity_poly.type
_entity_poly.pdbx_seq_one_letter_code
_entity_poly.pdbx_strand_id
1 'polypeptide(L)'
;MAGKGGKGLLAAKTTAGNKDKDKDKDKKRPVSRSSRAGIQQRVQANGRVGATAAVYLASILEYLTAEVLELAGNASKDLKLAIRGDEELDTLIKGTIAGGGVIPHIHKSLINKTSKE
;
A
#
# COMPACT_ATOMS: atom_id res chain seq x y z
N MET A 1 -37.15 -14.25 -20.45
CA MET A 1 -36.20 -13.94 -19.35
C MET A 1 -35.81 -12.47 -19.51
N ALA A 2 -36.48 -11.53 -18.84
CA ALA A 2 -36.10 -11.01 -17.51
C ALA A 2 -34.59 -10.70 -17.47
N GLY A 3 -34.09 -9.47 -17.38
CA GLY A 3 -34.66 -8.19 -16.98
C GLY A 3 -33.67 -7.52 -16.02
N LYS A 4 -33.54 -6.18 -16.12
CA LYS A 4 -32.86 -5.24 -15.20
C LYS A 4 -31.32 -5.24 -15.26
N GLY A 5 -30.62 -4.12 -15.27
CA GLY A 5 -30.99 -2.74 -14.98
C GLY A 5 -29.89 -2.10 -14.15
N GLY A 6 -29.15 -1.14 -14.73
CA GLY A 6 -28.22 -0.27 -14.01
C GLY A 6 -28.63 1.17 -14.23
N LYS A 7 -29.53 1.66 -13.39
CA LYS A 7 -30.05 3.03 -13.36
C LYS A 7 -28.91 4.04 -13.16
N GLY A 8 -28.66 4.85 -14.18
CA GLY A 8 -28.40 6.27 -13.96
C GLY A 8 -29.74 6.94 -13.66
N LEU A 9 -30.02 7.21 -12.38
CA LEU A 9 -31.02 8.18 -11.97
C LEU A 9 -30.30 9.55 -12.07
N LEU A 10 -30.76 10.59 -12.77
CA LEU A 10 -32.12 11.10 -12.91
C LEU A 10 -32.32 11.80 -14.26
N ALA A 11 -33.59 11.79 -14.66
CA ALA A 11 -34.20 12.22 -15.91
C ALA A 11 -34.06 13.72 -16.25
N ALA A 12 -33.98 14.02 -17.56
CA ALA A 12 -34.98 14.82 -18.27
C ALA A 12 -34.72 14.77 -19.79
N LYS A 13 -35.71 14.27 -20.52
CA LYS A 13 -35.81 14.20 -21.98
C LYS A 13 -36.01 15.61 -22.54
N THR A 14 -35.18 16.07 -23.49
CA THR A 14 -35.63 16.85 -24.65
C THR A 14 -34.63 16.72 -25.80
N THR A 15 -35.13 16.27 -26.94
CA THR A 15 -34.52 16.38 -28.26
C THR A 15 -34.56 17.84 -28.71
N ALA A 16 -33.39 18.48 -28.86
CA ALA A 16 -33.19 19.60 -29.77
C ALA A 16 -31.68 19.83 -29.90
N GLY A 17 -31.17 19.78 -31.13
CA GLY A 17 -29.76 20.05 -31.38
C GLY A 17 -29.38 21.46 -31.01
N ASN A 18 -28.19 21.65 -30.45
CA ASN A 18 -27.37 22.79 -30.83
C ASN A 18 -25.90 22.51 -30.56
N LYS A 19 -25.08 23.06 -31.46
CA LYS A 19 -23.63 23.13 -31.41
C LYS A 19 -23.19 23.81 -30.12
N ASP A 20 -22.38 23.14 -29.30
CA ASP A 20 -21.41 23.83 -28.46
C ASP A 20 -20.27 22.85 -28.11
N LYS A 21 -19.34 22.69 -29.06
CA LYS A 21 -18.14 21.83 -28.90
C LYS A 21 -17.00 22.52 -28.13
N ASP A 22 -17.22 23.69 -27.53
CA ASP A 22 -16.14 24.52 -26.98
C ASP A 22 -16.33 25.04 -25.55
N LYS A 23 -17.40 24.67 -24.83
CA LYS A 23 -17.62 25.09 -23.42
C LYS A 23 -17.10 24.16 -22.33
N ASP A 24 -16.48 23.03 -22.70
CA ASP A 24 -16.05 21.99 -21.75
C ASP A 24 -14.53 21.86 -21.61
N LYS A 25 -13.76 22.85 -22.09
CA LYS A 25 -12.29 22.89 -21.91
C LYS A 25 -11.85 23.28 -20.50
N ASP A 26 -12.72 23.94 -19.72
CA ASP A 26 -12.40 24.38 -18.35
C ASP A 26 -12.91 23.45 -17.23
N LYS A 27 -13.76 22.47 -17.54
CA LYS A 27 -14.11 21.43 -16.57
C LYS A 27 -13.02 20.37 -16.53
N LYS A 28 -12.26 20.35 -15.44
CA LYS A 28 -11.29 19.28 -15.16
C LYS A 28 -11.98 17.92 -15.36
N ARG A 29 -11.48 17.15 -16.32
CA ARG A 29 -11.97 15.80 -16.62
C ARG A 29 -11.93 14.96 -15.33
N PRO A 30 -12.91 14.08 -15.10
CA PRO A 30 -12.90 13.23 -13.91
C PRO A 30 -11.65 12.35 -13.93
N VAL A 31 -10.80 12.51 -12.92
CA VAL A 31 -9.55 11.75 -12.74
C VAL A 31 -9.85 10.54 -11.84
N SER A 32 -9.41 9.36 -12.26
CA SER A 32 -9.55 8.16 -11.43
C SER A 32 -8.64 8.22 -10.19
N ARG A 33 -8.99 7.49 -9.12
CA ARG A 33 -8.17 7.43 -7.90
C ARG A 33 -6.76 6.92 -8.20
N SER A 34 -6.63 5.90 -9.05
CA SER A 34 -5.34 5.35 -9.48
C SER A 34 -4.48 6.32 -10.29
N SER A 35 -5.11 7.20 -11.10
CA SER A 35 -4.41 8.26 -11.81
C SER A 35 -3.92 9.34 -10.85
N ARG A 36 -4.80 9.80 -9.93
CA ARG A 36 -4.45 10.79 -8.90
C ARG A 36 -3.35 10.29 -7.95
N ALA A 37 -3.35 9.00 -7.61
CA ALA A 37 -2.33 8.39 -6.76
C ALA A 37 -0.99 8.13 -7.49
N GLY A 38 -0.87 8.47 -8.78
CA GLY A 38 0.36 8.30 -9.56
C GLY A 38 0.70 6.84 -9.90
N ILE A 39 -0.20 5.89 -9.63
CA ILE A 39 0.04 4.45 -9.87
C ILE A 39 0.18 4.19 -11.37
N GLN A 40 -0.61 4.88 -12.20
CA GLN A 40 -0.53 4.77 -13.66
C GLN A 40 0.86 5.11 -14.23
N GLN A 41 1.60 6.00 -13.58
CA GLN A 41 2.95 6.41 -14.02
C GLN A 41 4.05 5.47 -13.54
N ARG A 42 3.77 4.65 -12.51
CA ARG A 42 4.72 3.73 -11.90
C ARG A 42 4.66 2.32 -12.51
N VAL A 43 3.66 2.04 -13.33
CA VAL A 43 3.51 0.75 -14.01
C VAL A 43 4.41 0.68 -15.23
N GLN A 44 5.16 -0.43 -15.34
CA GLN A 44 6.03 -0.70 -16.47
C GLN A 44 5.23 -0.87 -17.76
N ALA A 45 5.83 -0.49 -18.90
CA ALA A 45 5.25 -0.62 -20.23
C ALA A 45 3.88 0.08 -20.44
N ASN A 46 3.56 1.12 -19.66
CA ASN A 46 2.32 1.91 -19.79
C ASN A 46 1.03 1.06 -19.75
N GLY A 47 1.04 0.00 -18.95
CA GLY A 47 -0.12 -0.87 -18.77
C GLY A 47 -1.35 -0.14 -18.20
N ARG A 48 -2.55 -0.62 -18.55
CA ARG A 48 -3.80 -0.08 -18.01
C ARG A 48 -3.93 -0.44 -16.52
N VAL A 49 -4.29 0.55 -15.71
CA VAL A 49 -4.52 0.38 -14.27
C VAL A 49 -6.00 0.57 -13.95
N GLY A 50 -6.59 -0.40 -13.24
CA GLY A 50 -7.98 -0.33 -12.80
C GLY A 50 -8.25 0.87 -11.88
N ALA A 51 -9.46 1.41 -11.92
CA ALA A 51 -9.82 2.62 -11.17
C ALA A 51 -9.73 2.46 -9.64
N THR A 52 -9.86 1.21 -9.14
CA THR A 52 -9.82 0.84 -7.72
C THR A 52 -8.45 0.32 -7.26
N ALA A 53 -7.47 0.19 -8.15
CA ALA A 53 -6.14 -0.32 -7.79
C ALA A 53 -5.47 0.51 -6.67
N ALA A 54 -5.69 1.82 -6.66
CA ALA A 54 -5.22 2.68 -5.57
C ALA A 54 -5.80 2.32 -4.20
N VAL A 55 -7.06 1.89 -4.14
CA VAL A 55 -7.70 1.52 -2.87
C VAL A 55 -7.07 0.24 -2.34
N TYR A 56 -6.90 -0.75 -3.21
CA TYR A 56 -6.30 -2.04 -2.83
C TYR A 56 -4.83 -1.89 -2.39
N LEU A 57 -4.04 -1.08 -3.11
CA LEU A 57 -2.67 -0.79 -2.71
C LEU A 57 -2.62 -0.05 -1.37
N ALA A 58 -3.48 0.96 -1.18
CA ALA A 58 -3.54 1.71 0.07
C ALA A 58 -3.87 0.82 1.27
N SER A 59 -4.83 -0.09 1.15
CA SER A 59 -5.18 -1.00 2.25
C SER A 59 -4.04 -1.94 2.64
N ILE A 60 -3.25 -2.42 1.67
CA ILE A 60 -2.10 -3.28 1.96
C ILE A 60 -1.00 -2.47 2.65
N LEU A 61 -0.70 -1.26 2.15
CA LEU A 61 0.31 -0.40 2.74
C LEU A 61 -0.08 0.03 4.16
N GLU A 62 -1.36 0.32 4.40
CA GLU A 62 -1.89 0.63 5.73
C GLU A 62 -1.72 -0.55 6.69
N TYR A 63 -2.13 -1.76 6.27
CA TYR A 63 -1.97 -2.97 7.07
C TYR A 63 -0.51 -3.24 7.44
N LEU A 64 0.40 -3.24 6.46
CA LEU A 64 1.83 -3.47 6.73
C LEU A 64 2.44 -2.38 7.61
N THR A 65 2.01 -1.13 7.46
CA THR A 65 2.49 -0.03 8.32
C THR A 65 1.99 -0.19 9.74
N ALA A 66 0.74 -0.60 9.92
CA ALA A 66 0.16 -0.86 11.24
C ALA A 66 0.90 -2.00 11.96
N GLU A 67 1.14 -3.12 11.27
CA GLU A 67 1.85 -4.28 11.82
C GLU A 67 3.26 -3.90 12.31
N VAL A 68 4.02 -3.17 11.48
CA VAL A 68 5.37 -2.69 11.84
C VAL A 68 5.30 -1.74 13.04
N LEU A 69 4.32 -0.83 13.09
CA LEU A 69 4.17 0.13 14.19
C LEU A 69 3.74 -0.54 15.50
N GLU A 70 2.89 -1.55 15.45
CA GLU A 70 2.45 -2.31 16.62
C GLU A 70 3.62 -3.05 17.25
N LEU A 71 4.36 -3.82 16.45
CA LEU A 71 5.55 -4.53 16.92
C LEU A 71 6.63 -3.56 17.39
N ALA A 72 6.85 -2.47 16.67
CA ALA A 72 7.79 -1.43 17.08
C ALA A 72 7.36 -0.70 18.36
N GLY A 73 6.06 -0.53 18.59
CA GLY A 73 5.52 0.04 19.83
C GLY A 73 5.76 -0.87 21.03
N ASN A 74 5.49 -2.17 20.85
CA ASN A 74 5.80 -3.21 21.84
C ASN A 74 7.30 -3.26 22.14
N ALA A 75 8.13 -3.13 21.11
CA ALA A 75 9.58 -3.10 21.19
C ALA A 75 10.15 -1.67 21.23
N SER A 76 9.43 -0.65 21.73
CA SER A 76 9.79 0.77 21.58
C SER A 76 11.14 1.20 22.17
N LYS A 77 11.85 0.29 22.86
CA LYS A 77 13.27 0.45 23.21
C LYS A 77 14.23 -0.06 22.12
N ASP A 78 13.84 -1.05 21.30
CA ASP A 78 14.65 -1.73 20.29
C ASP A 78 13.83 -2.07 19.01
N LEU A 79 13.70 -1.10 18.09
CA LEU A 79 12.86 -1.20 16.88
C LEU A 79 13.27 -2.34 15.91
N LYS A 80 14.52 -2.81 15.95
CA LYS A 80 14.96 -3.97 15.15
C LYS A 80 14.60 -5.30 15.78
N LEU A 81 14.37 -5.35 17.10
CA LEU A 81 13.85 -6.55 17.77
C LEU A 81 12.44 -6.88 17.27
N ALA A 82 11.65 -5.85 16.93
CA ALA A 82 10.32 -6.01 16.34
C ALA A 82 10.35 -6.69 14.97
N ILE A 83 11.11 -6.15 14.02
CA ILE A 83 11.09 -6.65 12.63
C ILE A 83 11.86 -7.97 12.48
N ARG A 84 13.01 -8.12 13.14
CA ARG A 84 13.83 -9.35 13.03
C ARG A 84 13.39 -10.44 14.00
N GLY A 85 12.57 -10.11 15.01
CA GLY A 85 11.95 -11.07 15.92
C GLY A 85 10.63 -11.64 15.41
N ASP A 86 10.08 -11.06 14.35
CA ASP A 86 8.88 -11.53 13.66
C ASP A 86 9.26 -12.28 12.36
N GLU A 87 8.78 -13.51 12.20
CA GLU A 87 9.18 -14.40 11.10
C GLU A 87 8.68 -13.90 9.73
N GLU A 88 7.46 -13.35 9.69
CA GLU A 88 6.84 -12.88 8.45
C GLU A 88 7.52 -11.60 7.96
N LEU A 89 7.77 -10.64 8.87
CA LEU A 89 8.46 -9.40 8.56
C LEU A 89 9.95 -9.60 8.30
N ASP A 90 10.63 -10.53 8.96
CA ASP A 90 12.02 -10.86 8.67
C ASP A 90 12.18 -11.41 7.24
N THR A 91 11.21 -12.24 6.83
CA THR A 91 11.15 -12.79 5.47
C THR A 91 10.82 -11.71 4.43
N LEU A 92 9.88 -10.82 4.74
CA LEU A 92 9.45 -9.74 3.85
C LEU A 92 10.55 -8.68 3.68
N ILE A 93 11.24 -8.32 4.76
CA ILE A 93 12.22 -7.22 4.80
C ILE A 93 13.64 -7.79 4.84
N LYS A 94 14.18 -8.13 3.67
CA LYS A 94 15.59 -8.55 3.54
C LYS A 94 16.61 -7.40 3.45
N GLY A 95 16.17 -6.16 3.65
CA GLY A 95 16.99 -4.94 3.55
C GLY A 95 17.64 -4.48 4.86
N THR A 96 18.53 -3.50 4.76
CA THR A 96 19.18 -2.86 5.91
C THR A 96 18.30 -1.74 6.48
N ILE A 97 18.14 -1.73 7.81
CA ILE A 97 17.50 -0.64 8.55
C ILE A 97 18.60 0.23 9.16
N ALA A 98 18.69 1.48 8.73
CA ALA A 98 19.64 2.44 9.28
C ALA A 98 19.39 2.66 10.78
N GLY A 99 20.47 2.63 11.58
CA GLY A 99 20.37 2.83 13.04
C GLY A 99 19.75 1.68 13.83
N GLY A 100 19.45 0.54 13.22
CA GLY A 100 18.70 -0.54 13.90
C GLY A 100 19.51 -1.52 14.76
N GLY A 101 20.85 -1.50 14.77
CA GLY A 101 21.65 -2.48 15.54
C GLY A 101 21.54 -3.93 15.01
N VAL A 102 21.64 -4.95 15.85
CA VAL A 102 21.47 -6.39 15.51
C VAL A 102 20.79 -7.14 16.66
N ILE A 103 20.16 -8.29 16.39
CA ILE A 103 19.66 -9.17 17.46
C ILE A 103 20.87 -9.67 18.27
N PRO A 104 20.90 -9.48 19.61
CA PRO A 104 21.98 -10.00 20.44
C PRO A 104 22.08 -11.53 20.31
N HIS A 105 23.23 -12.01 19.82
CA HIS A 105 23.48 -13.44 19.67
C HIS A 105 24.97 -13.75 19.85
N ILE A 106 25.29 -14.72 20.71
CA ILE A 106 26.66 -15.21 20.93
C ILE A 106 26.67 -16.71 20.59
N HIS A 107 27.51 -17.10 19.64
CA HIS A 107 27.63 -18.50 19.25
C HIS A 107 28.14 -19.35 20.42
N LYS A 108 27.59 -20.57 20.60
CA LYS A 108 27.88 -21.43 21.77
C LYS A 108 29.37 -21.74 21.96
N SER A 109 30.14 -21.79 20.86
CA SER A 109 31.60 -22.01 20.93
C SER A 109 32.36 -20.86 21.59
N LEU A 110 31.77 -19.68 21.67
CA LEU A 110 32.37 -18.46 22.21
C LEU A 110 31.97 -18.20 23.68
N ILE A 111 31.08 -19.03 24.23
CA ILE A 111 30.72 -18.96 25.64
C ILE A 111 31.80 -19.69 26.44
N ASN A 112 32.52 -18.97 27.30
CA ASN A 112 33.47 -19.58 28.21
C ASN A 112 32.76 -20.64 29.06
N LYS A 113 33.20 -21.89 28.95
CA LYS A 113 32.80 -22.94 29.90
C LYS A 113 33.47 -22.61 31.22
N THR A 114 32.75 -21.95 32.13
CA THR A 114 33.15 -21.95 33.53
C THR A 114 33.09 -23.39 34.01
N SER A 115 34.25 -24.04 34.11
CA SER A 115 34.43 -25.21 34.96
C SER A 115 34.07 -24.75 36.38
N LYS A 116 32.89 -25.15 36.84
CA LYS A 116 32.53 -25.06 38.26
C LYS A 116 33.50 -25.96 39.03
N GLU A 117 34.39 -25.36 39.81
CA GLU A 117 34.88 -25.98 41.05
C GLU A 117 33.75 -25.98 42.09
#